data_AF-A0A961IUN6-F1
#
_entry.id   AF-A0A961IUN6-F1
#
_cell.length_a   1.000
_cell.length_b   1.000
_cell.length_c   1.000
_cell.angle_alpha   90.00
_cell.angle_beta   90.00
_cell.angle_gamma   90.00
#
_symmetry.space_group_name_H-M   'P 1'
#
loop_
_entity.id
_entity.type
_entity.pdbx_description
1 polymer ?
#
loop_
_entity_poly.entity_id
_entity_poly.type
_entity_poly.pdbx_seq_one_letter_code
_entity_poly.pdbx_strand_id
1 'polypeptide(L)'
;DTRGVIDFLLAGAARGEPWVTLKGNHDRLMSYFLDDEPRPDPYMLVNWSWFSDGVGGVETLASYGIEIGRKERIFQLHARAREAVPEAHRAFLAGLPTLYETERLIFVHAGIRPGVPLAEQDETDLLWIRAEFHDDTRDHGKLVVHGHTPVKSVTHYGNRLNIDTGAGYGRPISAVVIEGRKVWQLTEKGRDRVKPPKAPKPGKPVK
;
A
#
# COMPACT_ATOMS: atom_id res chain seq x y z
N ASP A 1 -12.97 -2.72 -9.24
CA ASP A 1 -13.44 -4.07 -8.92
C ASP A 1 -12.49 -4.67 -7.87
N THR A 2 -12.81 -4.50 -6.59
CA THR A 2 -11.95 -4.98 -5.48
C THR A 2 -12.06 -6.49 -5.32
N ARG A 3 -13.27 -7.04 -5.44
CA ARG A 3 -13.53 -8.48 -5.40
C ARG A 3 -12.67 -9.24 -6.41
N GLY A 4 -12.71 -8.83 -7.69
CA GLY A 4 -11.93 -9.50 -8.75
C GLY A 4 -10.42 -9.44 -8.52
N VAL A 5 -9.89 -8.36 -7.93
CA VAL A 5 -8.47 -8.26 -7.58
C VAL A 5 -8.10 -9.26 -6.48
N ILE A 6 -8.90 -9.38 -5.42
CA ILE A 6 -8.63 -10.33 -4.34
C ILE A 6 -8.76 -11.77 -4.85
N ASP A 7 -9.77 -12.08 -5.66
CA ASP A 7 -9.93 -13.37 -6.33
C ASP A 7 -8.68 -13.74 -7.16
N PHE A 8 -8.16 -12.78 -7.94
CA PHE A 8 -6.95 -12.98 -8.74
C PHE A 8 -5.71 -13.29 -7.90
N LEU A 9 -5.51 -12.54 -6.80
CA LEU A 9 -4.39 -12.72 -5.88
C LEU A 9 -4.46 -14.07 -5.16
N LEU A 10 -5.63 -14.44 -4.66
CA LEU A 10 -5.88 -15.74 -4.02
C LEU A 10 -5.66 -16.89 -5.00
N ALA A 11 -6.15 -16.78 -6.23
CA ALA A 11 -5.94 -17.80 -7.26
C ALA A 11 -4.46 -17.96 -7.62
N GLY A 12 -3.69 -16.86 -7.66
CA GLY A 12 -2.24 -16.92 -7.86
C GLY A 12 -1.52 -17.62 -6.71
N ALA A 13 -1.82 -17.25 -5.46
CA ALA A 13 -1.26 -17.91 -4.29
C ALA A 13 -1.58 -19.42 -4.28
N ALA A 14 -2.81 -19.81 -4.63
CA ALA A 14 -3.21 -21.22 -4.72
C ALA A 14 -2.46 -22.01 -5.81
N ARG A 15 -1.99 -21.34 -6.87
CA ARG A 15 -1.12 -21.95 -7.90
C ARG A 15 0.36 -22.01 -7.50
N GLY A 16 0.73 -21.49 -6.33
CA GLY A 16 2.12 -21.42 -5.87
C GLY A 16 2.93 -20.33 -6.57
N GLU A 17 2.28 -19.30 -7.09
CA GLU A 17 2.98 -18.12 -7.62
C GLU A 17 3.84 -17.50 -6.50
N PRO A 18 5.07 -17.04 -6.78
CA PRO A 18 5.99 -16.51 -5.77
C PRO A 18 5.64 -15.06 -5.39
N TRP A 19 4.37 -14.78 -5.13
CA TRP A 19 3.86 -13.45 -4.85
C TRP A 19 3.88 -13.17 -3.35
N VAL A 20 4.39 -12.00 -2.99
CA VAL A 20 4.22 -11.43 -1.66
C VAL A 20 3.30 -10.23 -1.80
N THR A 21 2.07 -10.36 -1.31
CA THR A 21 1.10 -9.26 -1.26
C THR A 21 1.22 -8.56 0.08
N LEU A 22 1.42 -7.25 0.07
CA LEU A 22 1.54 -6.46 1.29
C LEU A 22 0.21 -5.80 1.66
N LYS A 23 -0.02 -5.64 2.95
CA LYS A 23 -1.13 -4.86 3.51
C LYS A 23 -0.89 -3.37 3.24
N GLY A 24 -1.85 -2.69 2.64
CA GLY A 24 -1.94 -1.24 2.60
C GLY A 24 -2.93 -0.69 3.62
N ASN A 25 -2.96 0.64 3.76
CA ASN A 25 -3.92 1.28 4.67
C ASN A 25 -5.37 1.06 4.24
N HIS A 26 -5.67 0.98 2.93
CA HIS A 26 -7.04 0.70 2.46
C HIS A 26 -7.46 -0.76 2.73
N ASP A 27 -6.52 -1.71 2.69
CA ASP A 27 -6.77 -3.09 3.10
C ASP A 27 -7.07 -3.18 4.60
N ARG A 28 -6.34 -2.40 5.42
CA ARG A 28 -6.64 -2.27 6.86
C ARG A 28 -8.02 -1.68 7.11
N LEU A 29 -8.41 -0.62 6.38
CA LEU A 29 -9.75 -0.03 6.50
C LEU A 29 -10.85 -1.05 6.19
N MET A 30 -10.69 -1.82 5.10
CA MET A 30 -11.61 -2.89 4.75
C MET A 30 -11.63 -4.00 5.81
N SER A 31 -10.46 -4.45 6.27
CA SER A 31 -10.33 -5.47 7.31
C SER A 31 -11.01 -5.04 8.61
N TYR A 32 -10.77 -3.81 9.08
CA TYR A 32 -11.37 -3.27 10.31
C TYR A 32 -12.87 -3.11 10.21
N PHE A 33 -13.38 -2.76 9.03
CA PHE A 33 -14.82 -2.76 8.82
C PHE A 33 -15.37 -4.20 8.88
N LEU A 34 -14.67 -5.18 8.33
CA LEU A 34 -15.12 -6.58 8.26
C LEU A 34 -14.80 -7.43 9.50
N ASP A 35 -14.09 -6.88 10.51
CA ASP A 35 -13.89 -7.49 11.83
C ASP A 35 -15.24 -7.85 12.49
N ASP A 36 -15.21 -8.64 13.57
CA ASP A 36 -16.44 -9.09 14.27
C ASP A 36 -17.29 -7.91 14.74
N GLU A 37 -16.65 -6.82 15.15
CA GLU A 37 -17.26 -5.51 15.37
C GLU A 37 -16.61 -4.51 14.40
N PRO A 38 -17.39 -3.75 13.61
CA PRO A 38 -16.83 -2.76 12.71
C PRO A 38 -16.17 -1.64 13.51
N ARG A 39 -14.91 -1.32 13.21
CA ARG A 39 -14.20 -0.22 13.89
C ARG A 39 -13.60 0.78 12.92
N PRO A 40 -13.60 2.08 13.26
CA PRO A 40 -12.85 3.07 12.51
C PRO A 40 -11.35 2.87 12.73
N ASP A 41 -10.57 3.27 11.74
CA ASP A 41 -9.13 3.36 11.87
C ASP A 41 -8.75 4.67 12.59
N PRO A 42 -7.96 4.63 13.68
CA PRO A 42 -7.63 5.81 14.46
C PRO A 42 -6.73 6.82 13.73
N TYR A 43 -6.11 6.45 12.61
CA TYR A 43 -5.29 7.34 11.78
C TYR A 43 -6.08 8.06 10.68
N MET A 44 -7.38 7.77 10.57
CA MET A 44 -8.28 8.55 9.72
C MET A 44 -8.51 9.94 10.30
N LEU A 45 -8.72 10.91 9.41
CA LEU A 45 -9.12 12.27 9.81
C LEU A 45 -10.51 12.24 10.48
N VAL A 46 -10.74 13.15 11.43
CA VAL A 46 -11.95 13.19 12.29
C VAL A 46 -13.29 13.13 11.52
N ASN A 47 -13.34 13.66 10.30
CA ASN A 47 -14.55 13.68 9.47
C ASN A 47 -14.49 12.73 8.26
N TRP A 48 -13.56 11.79 8.28
CA TRP A 48 -13.35 10.82 7.22
C TRP A 48 -13.63 9.41 7.71
N SER A 49 -14.11 8.56 6.81
CA SER A 49 -14.36 7.15 7.04
C SER A 49 -13.94 6.34 5.81
N TRP A 50 -14.01 5.02 5.91
CA TRP A 50 -13.81 4.14 4.77
C TRP A 50 -14.79 4.42 3.61
N PHE A 51 -15.96 5.00 3.91
CA PHE A 51 -17.00 5.35 2.95
C PHE A 51 -16.90 6.78 2.40
N SER A 52 -15.90 7.56 2.82
CA SER A 52 -15.69 8.91 2.28
C SER A 52 -15.25 8.85 0.81
N ASP A 53 -15.67 9.85 0.03
CA ASP A 53 -15.30 9.99 -1.37
C ASP A 53 -13.78 9.92 -1.56
N GLY A 54 -13.32 9.08 -2.47
CA GLY A 54 -11.90 8.86 -2.75
C GLY A 54 -11.19 7.88 -1.81
N VAL A 55 -11.86 7.31 -0.80
CA VAL A 55 -11.30 6.24 0.05
C VAL A 55 -11.61 4.85 -0.51
N GLY A 56 -12.74 4.67 -1.20
CA GLY A 56 -13.03 3.47 -1.99
C GLY A 56 -13.88 2.40 -1.31
N GLY A 57 -14.39 2.63 -0.09
CA GLY A 57 -15.23 1.64 0.60
C GLY A 57 -16.57 1.40 -0.08
N VAL A 58 -17.18 2.43 -0.68
CA VAL A 58 -18.44 2.32 -1.42
C VAL A 58 -18.27 1.44 -2.66
N GLU A 59 -17.26 1.74 -3.48
CA GLU A 59 -16.92 0.99 -4.69
C GLU A 59 -16.47 -0.44 -4.38
N THR A 60 -15.80 -0.62 -3.24
CA THR A 60 -15.42 -1.95 -2.76
C THR A 60 -16.65 -2.79 -2.48
N LEU A 61 -17.61 -2.31 -1.68
CA LEU A 61 -18.84 -3.05 -1.39
C LEU A 61 -19.71 -3.25 -2.64
N ALA A 62 -19.74 -2.29 -3.56
CA ALA A 62 -20.40 -2.46 -4.85
C ALA A 62 -19.84 -3.65 -5.65
N SER A 63 -18.53 -3.91 -5.60
CA SER A 63 -17.92 -5.09 -6.25
C SER A 63 -18.34 -6.43 -5.61
N TYR A 64 -18.91 -6.41 -4.42
CA TYR A 64 -19.54 -7.56 -3.76
C TYR A 64 -21.07 -7.58 -3.91
N GLY A 65 -21.64 -6.71 -4.75
CA GLY A 65 -23.08 -6.63 -4.99
C GLY A 65 -23.86 -5.89 -3.90
N ILE A 66 -23.19 -5.07 -3.09
CA ILE A 66 -23.82 -4.28 -2.03
C ILE A 66 -23.95 -2.83 -2.46
N GLU A 67 -25.19 -2.37 -2.57
CA GLU A 67 -25.52 -0.95 -2.62
C GLU A 67 -25.83 -0.44 -1.20
N ILE A 68 -25.25 0.72 -0.85
CA ILE A 68 -25.41 1.36 0.46
C ILE A 68 -26.66 2.23 0.46
N GLY A 69 -27.56 1.98 1.41
CA GLY A 69 -28.79 2.75 1.56
C GLY A 69 -28.56 4.14 2.17
N ARG A 70 -29.24 5.17 1.66
CA ARG A 70 -29.11 6.57 2.14
C ARG A 70 -29.35 6.79 3.65
N LYS A 71 -30.13 5.92 4.29
CA LYS A 71 -30.46 5.99 5.73
C LYS A 71 -30.00 4.73 6.50
N GLU A 72 -29.20 3.89 5.86
CA GLU A 72 -28.70 2.65 6.43
C GLU A 72 -27.75 2.94 7.60
N ARG A 73 -27.87 2.14 8.66
CA ARG A 73 -26.97 2.23 9.82
C ARG A 73 -25.76 1.33 9.61
N ILE A 74 -24.63 1.70 10.21
CA ILE A 74 -23.38 0.94 10.10
C ILE A 74 -23.56 -0.53 10.46
N PHE A 75 -24.28 -0.87 11.53
CA PHE A 75 -24.48 -2.28 11.92
C PHE A 75 -25.26 -3.10 10.87
N GLN A 76 -26.18 -2.48 10.14
CA GLN A 76 -26.96 -3.15 9.08
C GLN A 76 -26.08 -3.41 7.86
N LEU A 77 -25.32 -2.38 7.44
CA LEU A 77 -24.38 -2.49 6.34
C LEU A 77 -23.27 -3.50 6.64
N HIS A 78 -22.75 -3.48 7.86
CA HIS A 78 -21.73 -4.40 8.34
C HIS A 78 -22.18 -5.86 8.26
N ALA A 79 -23.38 -6.17 8.76
CA ALA A 79 -23.93 -7.52 8.70
C ALA A 79 -24.02 -8.02 7.25
N ARG A 80 -24.56 -7.20 6.34
CA ARG A 80 -24.64 -7.53 4.90
C ARG A 80 -23.26 -7.69 4.27
N ALA A 81 -22.30 -6.83 4.62
CA ALA A 81 -20.94 -6.90 4.10
C ALA A 81 -20.22 -8.18 4.55
N ARG A 82 -20.37 -8.57 5.83
CA ARG A 82 -19.82 -9.83 6.33
C ARG A 82 -20.50 -11.06 5.72
N GLU A 83 -21.76 -10.97 5.34
CA GLU A 83 -22.43 -12.06 4.62
C GLU A 83 -21.93 -12.18 3.16
N ALA A 84 -21.77 -11.05 2.46
CA ALA A 84 -21.42 -11.04 1.05
C ALA A 84 -19.92 -11.25 0.76
N VAL A 85 -19.03 -10.79 1.65
CA VAL A 85 -17.58 -10.93 1.48
C VAL A 85 -17.16 -12.34 1.92
N PRO A 86 -16.58 -13.17 1.04
CA PRO A 86 -16.18 -14.53 1.38
C PRO A 86 -15.19 -14.59 2.53
N GLU A 87 -15.27 -15.64 3.36
CA GLU A 87 -14.33 -15.86 4.46
C GLU A 87 -12.87 -15.89 4.01
N ALA A 88 -12.61 -16.50 2.85
CA ALA A 88 -11.27 -16.53 2.26
C ALA A 88 -10.71 -15.11 1.99
N HIS A 89 -11.56 -14.14 1.64
CA HIS A 89 -11.14 -12.75 1.39
C HIS A 89 -10.85 -12.03 2.71
N ARG A 90 -11.68 -12.26 3.74
CA ARG A 90 -11.44 -11.71 5.08
C ARG A 90 -10.14 -12.25 5.67
N ALA A 91 -9.95 -13.57 5.60
CA ALA A 91 -8.73 -14.22 6.07
C ALA A 91 -7.50 -13.75 5.29
N PHE A 92 -7.61 -13.55 3.97
CA PHE A 92 -6.55 -12.98 3.16
C PHE A 92 -6.13 -11.60 3.67
N LEU A 93 -7.07 -10.66 3.81
CA LEU A 93 -6.80 -9.30 4.28
C LEU A 93 -6.19 -9.28 5.69
N ALA A 94 -6.73 -10.09 6.60
CA ALA A 94 -6.22 -10.20 7.96
C ALA A 94 -4.76 -10.71 7.98
N GLY A 95 -4.45 -11.69 7.12
CA GLY A 95 -3.15 -12.35 7.02
C GLY A 95 -2.08 -11.64 6.19
N LEU A 96 -2.40 -10.52 5.53
CA LEU A 96 -1.41 -9.79 4.73
C LEU A 96 -0.25 -9.29 5.62
N PRO A 97 1.02 -9.59 5.28
CA PRO A 97 2.16 -8.98 5.95
C PRO A 97 2.22 -7.48 5.65
N THR A 98 2.65 -6.69 6.62
CA THR A 98 2.81 -5.23 6.49
C THR A 98 4.18 -4.85 5.90
N LEU A 99 5.12 -5.80 5.89
CA LEU A 99 6.48 -5.61 5.45
C LEU A 99 7.06 -6.92 4.89
N TYR A 100 7.90 -6.81 3.85
CA TYR A 100 8.72 -7.91 3.36
C TYR A 100 10.17 -7.45 3.17
N GLU A 101 11.13 -8.26 3.64
CA GLU A 101 12.54 -7.91 3.64
C GLU A 101 13.36 -8.94 2.86
N THR A 102 14.34 -8.45 2.11
CA THR A 102 15.38 -9.24 1.45
C THR A 102 16.76 -8.78 1.91
N GLU A 103 17.85 -9.37 1.41
CA GLU A 103 19.20 -8.90 1.70
C GLU A 103 19.41 -7.40 1.40
N ARG A 104 18.74 -6.85 0.37
CA ARG A 104 19.03 -5.51 -0.18
C ARG A 104 17.85 -4.55 -0.21
N LEU A 105 16.64 -5.07 -0.03
CA LEU A 105 15.38 -4.33 -0.21
C LEU A 105 14.47 -4.53 0.99
N ILE A 106 13.72 -3.48 1.31
CA ILE A 106 12.56 -3.51 2.20
C ILE A 106 11.36 -3.12 1.34
N PHE A 107 10.28 -3.89 1.39
CA PHE A 107 9.01 -3.57 0.75
C PHE A 107 7.98 -3.26 1.84
N VAL A 108 7.33 -2.10 1.75
CA VAL A 108 6.36 -1.61 2.72
C VAL A 108 5.35 -0.70 2.02
N HIS A 109 4.13 -0.59 2.52
CA HIS A 109 3.11 0.24 1.87
C HIS A 109 3.44 1.74 1.90
N ALA A 110 3.62 2.33 3.07
CA ALA A 110 3.85 3.77 3.21
C ALA A 110 5.32 4.14 3.41
N GLY A 111 5.99 3.48 4.36
CA GLY A 111 7.38 3.78 4.71
C GLY A 111 7.79 3.13 6.02
N ILE A 112 8.96 3.49 6.53
CA ILE A 112 9.44 3.06 7.85
C ILE A 112 9.71 4.29 8.71
N ARG A 113 9.55 4.18 10.02
CA ARG A 113 9.97 5.21 10.97
C ARG A 113 11.51 5.25 11.03
N PRO A 114 12.15 6.38 10.63
CA PRO A 114 13.60 6.46 10.64
C PRO A 114 14.19 6.33 12.04
N GLY A 115 15.29 5.60 12.17
CA GLY A 115 15.98 5.37 13.45
C GLY A 115 15.36 4.29 14.33
N VAL A 116 14.22 3.69 13.93
CA VAL A 116 13.62 2.54 14.62
C VAL A 116 14.05 1.25 13.90
N PRO A 117 14.53 0.22 14.62
CA PRO A 117 14.84 -1.08 14.02
C PRO A 117 13.65 -1.68 13.27
N LEU A 118 13.90 -2.44 12.20
CA LEU A 118 12.82 -2.95 11.34
C LEU A 118 11.83 -3.87 12.09
N ALA A 119 12.33 -4.65 13.04
CA ALA A 119 11.54 -5.54 13.89
C ALA A 119 10.70 -4.80 14.95
N GLU A 120 10.95 -3.51 15.16
CA GLU A 120 10.29 -2.66 16.16
C GLU A 120 9.40 -1.60 15.52
N GLN A 121 9.18 -1.68 14.19
CA GLN A 121 8.30 -0.76 13.48
C GLN A 121 6.84 -0.96 13.90
N ASP A 122 6.13 0.14 14.13
CA ASP A 122 4.69 0.11 14.37
C ASP A 122 3.93 -0.08 13.05
N GLU A 123 2.90 -0.94 13.06
CA GLU A 123 2.07 -1.18 11.88
C GLU A 123 1.49 0.11 11.31
N THR A 124 1.07 1.04 12.16
CA THR A 124 0.47 2.28 11.72
C THR A 124 1.44 3.13 10.93
N ASP A 125 2.71 3.17 11.32
CA ASP A 125 3.73 3.84 10.51
C ASP A 125 3.94 3.15 9.17
N LEU A 126 4.05 1.81 9.17
CA LEU A 126 4.22 1.03 7.94
C LEU A 126 3.09 1.28 6.92
N LEU A 127 1.90 1.63 7.39
CA LEU A 127 0.72 1.86 6.56
C LEU A 127 0.39 3.33 6.28
N TRP A 128 0.84 4.28 7.11
CA TRP A 128 0.39 5.68 7.05
C TRP A 128 1.49 6.74 7.07
N ILE A 129 2.74 6.41 7.39
CA ILE A 129 3.79 7.42 7.56
C ILE A 129 3.99 8.23 6.27
N ARG A 130 4.27 9.53 6.42
CA ARG A 130 4.53 10.43 5.30
C ARG A 130 5.77 11.28 5.54
N ALA A 131 5.62 12.50 6.07
CA ALA A 131 6.67 13.52 6.09
C ALA A 131 7.95 13.03 6.77
N GLU A 132 7.80 12.41 7.94
CA GLU A 132 8.92 11.89 8.75
C GLU A 132 9.78 10.90 7.97
N PHE A 133 9.18 10.08 7.11
CA PHE A 133 9.89 9.15 6.24
C PHE A 133 10.34 9.80 4.92
N HIS A 134 9.51 10.65 4.32
CA HIS A 134 9.80 11.26 3.03
C HIS A 134 10.97 12.25 3.06
N ASP A 135 11.12 12.96 4.17
CA ASP A 135 12.12 14.00 4.38
C ASP A 135 13.45 13.42 4.92
N ASP A 136 13.44 12.16 5.37
CA ASP A 136 14.65 11.47 5.77
C ASP A 136 15.46 11.02 4.55
N THR A 137 16.70 11.49 4.46
CA THR A 137 17.63 11.18 3.37
C THR A 137 18.75 10.23 3.78
N ARG A 138 18.73 9.73 5.02
CA ARG A 138 19.77 8.83 5.53
C ARG A 138 19.65 7.47 4.84
N ASP A 139 20.77 6.75 4.78
CA ASP A 139 20.74 5.37 4.31
C ASP A 139 20.08 4.49 5.36
N HIS A 140 19.03 3.77 4.97
CA HIS A 140 18.32 2.81 5.83
C HIS A 140 18.99 1.42 5.79
N GLY A 141 20.19 1.32 5.22
CA GLY A 141 20.93 0.07 4.98
C GLY A 141 20.42 -0.72 3.77
N LYS A 142 19.11 -0.66 3.50
CA LYS A 142 18.43 -1.28 2.35
C LYS A 142 17.66 -0.23 1.56
N LEU A 143 17.39 -0.49 0.27
CA LEU A 143 16.50 0.36 -0.51
C LEU A 143 15.05 0.07 -0.09
N VAL A 144 14.36 1.10 0.42
CA VAL A 144 12.95 0.98 0.82
C VAL A 144 12.04 1.22 -0.39
N VAL A 145 11.31 0.21 -0.82
CA VAL A 145 10.33 0.24 -1.90
C VAL A 145 8.95 0.46 -1.29
N HIS A 146 8.27 1.54 -1.69
CA HIS A 146 7.00 1.95 -1.09
C HIS A 146 6.03 2.61 -2.08
N GLY A 147 4.82 2.88 -1.60
CA GLY A 147 3.75 3.60 -2.28
C GLY A 147 3.06 4.60 -1.36
N HIS A 148 1.73 4.49 -1.25
CA HIS A 148 0.84 5.29 -0.38
C HIS A 148 0.68 6.78 -0.72
N THR A 149 1.76 7.44 -1.12
CA THR A 149 1.74 8.85 -1.53
C THR A 149 2.04 8.93 -3.03
N PRO A 150 1.01 9.15 -3.87
CA PRO A 150 1.18 9.13 -5.31
C PRO A 150 2.18 10.16 -5.81
N VAL A 151 3.03 9.73 -6.75
CA VAL A 151 3.98 10.57 -7.48
C VAL A 151 3.63 10.59 -8.98
N LYS A 152 4.21 11.53 -9.74
CA LYS A 152 3.94 11.62 -11.19
C LYS A 152 4.55 10.47 -11.99
N SER A 153 5.65 9.92 -11.51
CA SER A 153 6.41 8.84 -12.13
C SER A 153 7.10 8.03 -11.05
N VAL A 154 7.43 6.77 -11.33
CA VAL A 154 8.28 5.96 -10.44
C VAL A 154 9.53 6.76 -10.11
N THR A 155 9.78 7.00 -8.82
CA THR A 155 10.84 7.93 -8.40
C THR A 155 11.76 7.27 -7.40
N HIS A 156 13.04 7.20 -7.77
CA HIS A 156 14.12 6.75 -6.90
C HIS A 156 14.72 7.98 -6.20
N TYR A 157 14.70 7.99 -4.87
CA TYR A 157 15.21 9.10 -4.04
C TYR A 157 16.61 8.83 -3.48
N GLY A 158 17.07 7.57 -3.53
CA GLY A 158 18.44 7.16 -3.17
C GLY A 158 18.39 6.10 -2.08
N ASN A 159 17.76 6.45 -0.96
CA ASN A 159 17.43 5.57 0.16
C ASN A 159 16.06 4.88 -0.01
N ARG A 160 15.13 5.48 -0.76
CA ARG A 160 13.80 4.92 -1.05
C ARG A 160 13.40 5.01 -2.53
N LEU A 161 12.46 4.16 -2.93
CA LEU A 161 11.84 4.08 -4.25
C LEU A 161 10.31 4.13 -4.09
N ASN A 162 9.67 5.16 -4.64
CA ASN A 162 8.21 5.24 -4.68
C ASN A 162 7.70 4.73 -6.03
N ILE A 163 6.81 3.73 -6.01
CA ILE A 163 6.21 3.11 -7.19
C ILE A 163 4.72 3.43 -7.35
N ASP A 164 4.10 4.14 -6.41
CA ASP A 164 2.71 4.57 -6.53
C ASP A 164 2.60 5.77 -7.47
N THR A 165 2.18 5.51 -8.70
CA THR A 165 1.93 6.54 -9.72
C THR A 165 0.48 7.01 -9.78
N GLY A 166 -0.35 6.61 -8.81
CA GLY A 166 -1.74 7.02 -8.69
C GLY A 166 -2.74 6.15 -9.45
N ALA A 167 -2.54 4.83 -9.48
CA ALA A 167 -3.47 3.93 -10.15
C ALA A 167 -4.89 3.97 -9.57
N GLY A 168 -5.00 4.15 -8.25
CA GLY A 168 -6.28 4.38 -7.56
C GLY A 168 -7.01 5.66 -8.00
N TYR A 169 -6.33 6.58 -8.66
CA TYR A 169 -6.90 7.81 -9.24
C TYR A 169 -7.11 7.71 -10.77
N GLY A 170 -7.15 6.49 -11.31
CA GLY A 170 -7.37 6.24 -12.74
C GLY A 170 -6.14 6.39 -13.63
N ARG A 171 -4.94 6.49 -13.05
CA ARG A 171 -3.68 6.45 -13.81
C ARG A 171 -3.24 5.00 -14.05
N PRO A 172 -2.26 4.74 -14.94
CA PRO A 172 -1.73 3.39 -15.11
C PRO A 172 -1.05 2.84 -13.85
N ILE A 173 -1.13 1.52 -13.66
CA ILE A 173 -0.33 0.78 -12.68
C ILE A 173 1.13 0.80 -13.14
N SER A 174 2.04 1.14 -12.24
CA SER A 174 3.48 1.02 -12.47
C SER A 174 4.01 -0.32 -12.00
N ALA A 175 4.88 -0.92 -12.81
CA ALA A 175 5.63 -2.11 -12.44
C ALA A 175 7.13 -1.84 -12.59
N VAL A 176 7.93 -2.40 -11.68
CA VAL A 176 9.39 -2.24 -11.69
C VAL A 176 10.09 -3.59 -11.63
N VAL A 177 11.27 -3.66 -12.24
CA VAL A 177 12.23 -4.73 -12.03
C VAL A 177 13.37 -4.18 -11.19
N ILE A 178 13.78 -4.94 -10.16
CA ILE A 178 14.87 -4.57 -9.27
C ILE A 178 15.91 -5.70 -9.27
N GLU A 179 17.14 -5.38 -9.63
CA GLU A 179 18.28 -6.31 -9.57
C GLU A 179 19.33 -5.74 -8.60
N GLY A 180 19.50 -6.36 -7.43
CA GLY A 180 20.25 -5.77 -6.34
C GLY A 180 19.57 -4.49 -5.83
N ARG A 181 20.16 -3.31 -6.10
CA ARG A 181 19.54 -1.98 -5.86
C ARG A 181 19.29 -1.19 -7.15
N LYS A 182 19.44 -1.85 -8.30
CA LYS A 182 19.28 -1.25 -9.61
C LYS A 182 17.81 -1.36 -10.02
N VAL A 183 17.17 -0.23 -10.35
CA VAL A 183 15.73 -0.16 -10.65
C VAL A 183 15.47 0.14 -12.12
N TRP A 184 14.50 -0.54 -12.72
CA TRP A 184 13.93 -0.24 -14.03
C TRP A 184 12.41 -0.22 -13.96
N GLN A 185 11.77 0.78 -14.53
CA GLN A 185 10.33 0.78 -14.77
C GLN A 185 10.05 -0.05 -16.02
N LEU A 186 9.03 -0.91 -15.96
CA LEU A 186 8.53 -1.62 -17.13
C LEU A 186 7.61 -0.69 -17.92
N THR A 187 7.90 -0.57 -19.21
CA THR A 187 7.13 0.21 -20.18
C THR A 187 6.81 -0.67 -21.38
N GLU A 188 5.94 -0.19 -22.28
CA GLU A 188 5.66 -0.86 -23.56
C GLU A 188 6.93 -1.05 -24.42
N LYS A 189 7.95 -0.21 -24.21
CA LYS A 189 9.25 -0.28 -24.92
C LYS A 189 10.29 -1.15 -24.18
N GLY A 190 9.92 -1.80 -23.10
CA GLY A 190 10.80 -2.60 -22.25
C GLY A 190 11.23 -1.88 -20.97
N ARG A 191 12.42 -2.24 -20.45
CA ARG A 191 12.97 -1.74 -19.18
C ARG A 191 13.57 -0.34 -19.35
N ASP A 192 12.94 0.67 -18.75
CA ASP A 192 13.49 2.03 -18.67
C ASP A 192 14.17 2.27 -17.31
N ARG A 193 15.35 2.88 -17.33
CA ARG A 193 16.23 2.97 -16.15
C ARG A 193 15.79 4.09 -15.20
N VAL A 194 15.36 3.74 -13.99
CA VAL A 194 15.09 4.72 -12.93
C VAL A 194 16.37 4.93 -12.13
N LYS A 195 16.96 6.12 -12.23
CA LYS A 195 18.22 6.47 -11.55
C LYS A 195 17.93 7.22 -10.25
N PRO A 196 18.67 6.98 -9.16
CA PRO A 196 18.66 7.86 -8.01
C PRO A 196 19.16 9.27 -8.39
N PRO A 197 18.92 10.29 -7.54
CA PRO A 197 19.53 11.59 -7.70
C PRO A 197 21.05 11.44 -7.72
N LYS A 198 21.75 12.31 -8.46
CA LYS A 198 23.21 12.36 -8.38
C LYS A 198 23.59 12.68 -6.94
N ALA A 199 24.51 11.89 -6.36
CA ALA A 199 25.08 12.21 -5.07
C ALA A 199 25.59 13.67 -5.09
N PRO A 200 25.36 14.45 -4.02
CA PRO A 200 25.93 15.77 -3.93
C PRO A 200 27.45 15.68 -4.14
N LYS A 201 28.01 16.56 -4.98
CA LYS A 201 29.46 16.62 -5.16
C LYS A 201 30.08 16.90 -3.79
N PRO A 202 31.08 16.13 -3.33
CA PRO A 202 31.78 16.46 -2.10
C PRO A 202 32.32 17.90 -2.20
N GLY A 203 31.98 18.75 -1.22
CA GLY A 203 32.55 20.08 -1.07
C GLY A 203 31.74 21.30 -1.54
N LYS A 204 30.42 21.19 -1.81
CA LYS A 204 29.57 22.40 -1.89
C LYS A 204 28.73 22.55 -0.61
N PRO A 205 28.88 23.64 0.15
CA PRO A 205 28.01 23.89 1.30
C PRO A 205 26.57 24.05 0.82
N VAL A 206 25.65 23.47 1.58
CA VAL A 206 24.21 23.68 1.42
C VAL A 206 23.95 25.16 1.76
N LYS A 207 23.35 25.90 0.83
CA LYS A 207 22.86 27.26 1.08
C LYS A 207 21.46 27.18 1.68
#